data_AF-A0A1Q7M2U0-F1
#
_entry.id   AF-A0A1Q7M2U0-F1
#
_cell.length_a   1.000
_cell.length_b   1.000
_cell.length_c   1.000
_cell.angle_alpha   90.00
_cell.angle_beta   90.00
_cell.angle_gamma   90.00
#
_symmetry.space_group_name_H-M   'P 1'
#
loop_
_entity.id
_entity.type
_entity.pdbx_description
1 polymer ?
#
loop_
_entity_poly.entity_id
_entity_poly.type
_entity_poly.pdbx_seq_one_letter_code
_entity_poly.pdbx_strand_id
1 'polypeptide(L)'
;MNRIAVGILVGGALGIVDGLTAWFTPEARPQMIGIVIGSTIKGLVAGAIIGAFARKVTSLPWTLAFGTFVGALLAFAIAHMGGKYYLEIILPGSLVGLLTGYATIRFGRAPSAETAS
;
A
#
# COMPACT_ATOMS: atom_id res chain seq x y z
N MET A 1 15.90 9.34 0.44
CA MET A 1 15.63 7.89 0.43
C MET A 1 15.11 7.51 -0.96
N ASN A 2 15.49 6.36 -1.51
CA ASN A 2 14.99 5.91 -2.82
C ASN A 2 13.46 5.69 -2.74
N ARG A 3 12.74 5.96 -3.83
CA ARG A 3 11.29 5.75 -3.99
C ARG A 3 10.82 4.37 -3.53
N ILE A 4 11.58 3.31 -3.82
CA ILE A 4 11.23 1.95 -3.35
C ILE A 4 11.22 1.88 -1.82
N ALA A 5 12.27 2.38 -1.16
CA ALA A 5 12.36 2.35 0.30
C ALA A 5 11.27 3.20 0.96
N VAL A 6 10.95 4.38 0.40
CA VAL A 6 9.81 5.20 0.88
C VAL A 6 8.51 4.43 0.73
N GLY A 7 8.26 3.84 -0.44
CA GLY A 7 7.05 3.07 -0.71
C GLY A 7 6.88 1.92 0.27
N ILE A 8 7.93 1.11 0.50
CA ILE A 8 7.89 -0.01 1.45
C ILE A 8 7.61 0.47 2.87
N LEU A 9 8.34 1.49 3.35
CA LEU A 9 8.18 1.96 4.73
C LEU A 9 6.79 2.55 4.98
N VAL A 10 6.31 3.41 4.07
CA VAL A 10 5.00 4.03 4.18
C VAL A 10 3.89 2.99 3.98
N GLY A 11 4.01 2.13 2.98
CA GLY A 11 3.06 1.07 2.71
C GLY A 11 2.95 0.08 3.87
N GLY A 12 4.06 -0.33 4.47
CA GLY A 12 4.06 -1.19 5.64
C GLY A 12 3.41 -0.52 6.86
N ALA A 13 3.78 0.73 7.16
CA ALA A 13 3.20 1.48 8.28
C ALA A 13 1.69 1.69 8.10
N LEU A 14 1.25 2.11 6.91
CA LEU A 14 -0.17 2.27 6.59
C LEU A 14 -0.90 0.93 6.54
N GLY A 15 -0.22 -0.16 6.16
CA GLY A 15 -0.74 -1.52 6.21
C GLY A 15 -1.08 -1.98 7.63
N ILE A 16 -0.30 -1.58 8.63
CA ILE A 16 -0.64 -1.81 10.05
C ILE A 16 -1.95 -1.08 10.38
N VAL A 17 -2.06 0.20 10.03
CA VAL A 17 -3.25 1.03 10.28
C VAL A 17 -4.48 0.44 9.59
N ASP A 18 -4.34 -0.01 8.35
CA ASP A 18 -5.38 -0.70 7.59
C ASP A 18 -5.84 -1.97 8.29
N GLY A 19 -4.92 -2.82 8.75
CA GLY A 19 -5.29 -4.01 9.52
C GLY A 19 -6.02 -3.69 10.83
N LEU A 20 -5.65 -2.59 11.49
CA LEU A 20 -6.34 -2.13 12.71
C LEU A 20 -7.78 -1.63 12.43
N THR A 21 -8.12 -1.28 11.18
CA THR A 21 -9.51 -0.91 10.83
C THR A 21 -10.49 -2.07 11.02
N ALA A 22 -10.03 -3.32 11.05
CA ALA A 22 -10.86 -4.48 11.38
C ALA A 22 -11.47 -4.40 12.79
N TRP A 23 -10.99 -3.50 13.67
CA TRP A 23 -11.60 -3.25 14.97
C TRP A 23 -13.06 -2.76 14.87
N PHE A 24 -13.38 -2.07 13.77
CA PHE A 24 -14.73 -1.60 13.47
C PHE A 24 -15.68 -2.72 13.05
N THR A 25 -15.18 -3.93 12.81
CA THR A 25 -15.96 -5.13 12.47
C THR A 25 -15.91 -6.12 13.64
N PRO A 26 -16.92 -6.18 14.52
CA PRO A 26 -16.91 -7.03 15.71
C PRO A 26 -16.57 -8.50 15.43
N GLU A 27 -17.04 -9.05 14.31
CA GLU A 27 -16.84 -10.43 13.90
C GLU A 27 -15.39 -10.71 13.47
N ALA A 28 -14.61 -9.69 13.10
CA ALA A 28 -13.22 -9.82 12.66
C ALA A 28 -12.21 -9.69 13.82
N ARG A 29 -12.64 -9.17 14.98
CA ARG A 29 -11.78 -8.96 16.16
C ARG A 29 -11.02 -10.20 16.65
N PRO A 30 -11.61 -11.42 16.64
CA PRO A 30 -10.86 -12.62 17.05
C PRO A 30 -9.64 -12.92 16.17
N GLN A 31 -9.64 -12.42 14.93
CA GLN A 31 -8.58 -12.63 13.94
C GLN A 31 -7.69 -11.40 13.77
N MET A 32 -7.84 -10.38 14.63
CA MET A 32 -7.20 -9.07 14.49
C MET A 32 -5.70 -9.13 14.23
N ILE A 33 -4.97 -9.92 15.02
CA ILE A 33 -3.51 -10.04 14.88
C ILE A 33 -3.14 -10.57 13.50
N GLY A 34 -3.85 -11.59 13.02
CA GLY A 34 -3.65 -12.14 11.67
C GLY A 34 -3.97 -11.12 10.58
N ILE A 35 -5.03 -10.33 10.77
CA ILE A 35 -5.42 -9.26 9.83
C ILE A 35 -4.35 -8.16 9.79
N VAL A 36 -3.83 -7.73 10.95
CA VAL A 36 -2.75 -6.73 11.04
C VAL A 36 -1.48 -7.22 10.36
N ILE A 37 -1.07 -8.46 10.61
CA ILE A 37 0.10 -9.06 9.96
C ILE A 37 -0.12 -9.13 8.43
N GLY A 38 -1.28 -9.63 8.00
CA GLY A 38 -1.64 -9.74 6.59
C GLY A 38 -1.66 -8.38 5.89
N SER A 39 -2.26 -7.36 6.50
CA SER A 39 -2.30 -6.00 5.94
C SER A 39 -0.94 -5.32 5.96
N THR A 40 -0.07 -5.62 6.94
CA THR A 40 1.32 -5.14 6.94
C THR A 40 2.09 -5.70 5.75
N ILE A 41 2.03 -7.04 5.54
CA ILE A 41 2.69 -7.69 4.39
C ILE A 41 2.14 -7.15 3.07
N LYS A 42 0.81 -7.07 2.95
CA LYS A 42 0.13 -6.46 1.79
C LYS A 42 0.64 -5.04 1.53
N GLY A 43 0.75 -4.22 2.58
CA GLY A 43 1.24 -2.85 2.51
C GLY A 43 2.71 -2.76 2.07
N LEU A 44 3.58 -3.63 2.57
CA LEU A 44 4.99 -3.72 2.13
C LEU A 44 5.09 -4.09 0.64
N VAL A 45 4.31 -5.08 0.20
CA VAL A 45 4.26 -5.52 -1.20
C VAL A 45 3.73 -4.41 -2.11
N ALA A 46 2.60 -3.79 -1.74
CA ALA A 46 2.05 -2.65 -2.46
C ALA A 46 3.07 -1.51 -2.55
N GLY A 47 3.71 -1.18 -1.44
CA GLY A 47 4.76 -0.16 -1.36
C GLY A 47 5.95 -0.42 -2.26
N ALA A 48 6.42 -1.67 -2.35
CA ALA A 48 7.49 -2.05 -3.26
C ALA A 48 7.09 -1.87 -4.73
N ILE A 49 5.88 -2.32 -5.11
CA ILE A 49 5.34 -2.21 -6.47
C ILE A 49 5.17 -0.74 -6.86
N ILE A 50 4.54 0.06 -5.99
CA ILE A 50 4.31 1.49 -6.20
C ILE A 50 5.64 2.24 -6.28
N GLY A 51 6.58 1.94 -5.38
CA GLY A 51 7.92 2.52 -5.38
C GLY A 51 8.71 2.22 -6.65
N ALA A 52 8.62 0.99 -7.17
CA ALA A 52 9.26 0.59 -8.41
C ALA A 52 8.63 1.28 -9.64
N PHE A 53 7.29 1.39 -9.67
CA PHE A 53 6.58 2.15 -10.70
C PHE A 53 6.98 3.62 -10.67
N ALA A 54 6.95 4.23 -9.48
CA ALA A 54 7.28 5.62 -9.28
C ALA A 54 8.72 5.93 -9.69
N ARG A 55 9.68 4.98 -9.64
CA ARG A 55 11.03 5.21 -10.19
C ARG A 55 11.03 5.55 -11.68
N LYS A 56 10.11 4.99 -12.45
CA LYS A 56 10.00 5.19 -13.90
C LYS A 56 9.01 6.30 -14.24
N VAL A 57 7.95 6.45 -13.45
CA VAL A 57 6.88 7.41 -13.67
C VAL A 57 6.92 8.46 -12.56
N THR A 58 7.38 9.66 -12.90
CA THR A 58 7.55 10.79 -11.94
C THR A 58 6.28 11.60 -11.74
N SER A 59 5.24 11.38 -12.55
CA SER A 59 3.99 12.14 -12.47
C SER A 59 3.15 11.71 -11.27
N LEU A 60 2.74 12.71 -10.47
CA LEU A 60 1.91 12.48 -9.30
C LEU A 60 0.56 11.83 -9.66
N PRO A 61 -0.25 12.34 -10.61
CA PRO A 61 -1.59 11.76 -10.86
C PRO A 61 -1.54 10.28 -11.26
N TRP A 62 -0.63 9.90 -12.15
CA TRP A 62 -0.47 8.50 -12.55
C TRP A 62 0.02 7.61 -11.42
N THR A 63 0.90 8.11 -10.56
CA THR A 63 1.38 7.32 -9.40
C THR A 63 0.29 7.15 -8.36
N LEU A 64 -0.57 8.15 -8.15
CA LEU A 64 -1.75 8.03 -7.31
C LEU A 64 -2.75 7.03 -7.89
N ALA A 65 -3.10 7.15 -9.17
CA ALA A 65 -4.03 6.24 -9.84
C ALA A 65 -3.52 4.79 -9.78
N PHE A 66 -2.23 4.58 -10.11
CA PHE A 66 -1.59 3.27 -10.03
C PHE A 66 -1.54 2.75 -8.59
N GLY A 67 -1.18 3.59 -7.62
CA GLY A 67 -1.15 3.23 -6.21
C GLY A 67 -2.52 2.79 -5.69
N THR A 68 -3.57 3.57 -5.97
CA THR A 68 -4.95 3.23 -5.66
C THR A 68 -5.34 1.89 -6.30
N PHE A 69 -5.03 1.68 -7.58
CA PHE A 69 -5.32 0.43 -8.27
C PHE A 69 -4.62 -0.77 -7.64
N VAL A 70 -3.32 -0.68 -7.34
CA VAL A 70 -2.56 -1.76 -6.70
C VAL A 70 -3.11 -2.06 -5.30
N GLY A 71 -3.40 -1.02 -4.50
CA GLY A 71 -4.01 -1.16 -3.19
C GLY A 71 -5.37 -1.85 -3.26
N ALA A 72 -6.23 -1.40 -4.16
CA ALA A 72 -7.56 -1.99 -4.41
C ALA A 72 -7.47 -3.44 -4.86
N LEU A 73 -6.57 -3.75 -5.80
CA LEU A 73 -6.42 -5.08 -6.39
C LEU A 73 -5.95 -6.11 -5.36
N LEU A 74 -4.94 -5.76 -4.56
CA LEU A 74 -4.45 -6.65 -3.51
C LEU A 74 -5.49 -6.83 -2.40
N ALA A 75 -6.19 -5.75 -2.02
CA ALA A 75 -7.26 -5.82 -1.04
C ALA A 75 -8.47 -6.66 -1.55
N PHE A 76 -8.81 -6.53 -2.83
CA PHE A 76 -9.84 -7.34 -3.48
C PHE A 76 -9.49 -8.83 -3.44
N ALA A 77 -8.23 -9.20 -3.71
CA ALA A 77 -7.80 -10.59 -3.62
C ALA A 77 -8.01 -11.16 -2.20
N ILE A 78 -7.67 -10.40 -1.16
CA ILE A 78 -7.91 -10.80 0.24
C ILE A 78 -9.41 -10.90 0.55
N ALA A 79 -10.21 -9.91 0.16
CA ALA A 79 -11.66 -9.93 0.36
C ALA A 79 -12.33 -11.11 -0.36
N HIS A 80 -11.87 -11.41 -1.57
CA HIS A 80 -12.38 -12.53 -2.37
C HIS A 80 -12.04 -13.88 -1.75
N MET A 81 -10.83 -14.05 -1.23
CA MET A 81 -10.44 -15.25 -0.46
C MET A 81 -11.26 -15.42 0.82
N GLY A 82 -11.64 -14.32 1.47
CA GLY A 82 -12.49 -14.34 2.67
C GLY A 82 -14.00 -14.45 2.38
N GLY A 83 -14.43 -14.14 1.15
CA GLY A 83 -15.83 -14.18 0.71
C GLY A 83 -16.73 -13.09 1.28
N LYS A 84 -16.20 -12.11 2.02
CA LYS A 84 -16.97 -11.07 2.73
C LYS A 84 -16.15 -9.78 2.93
N TYR A 85 -16.83 -8.73 3.38
CA TYR A 85 -16.24 -7.43 3.73
C TYR A 85 -15.52 -6.73 2.56
N TYR A 86 -16.07 -6.85 1.35
CA TYR A 86 -15.45 -6.31 0.13
C TYR A 86 -15.18 -4.82 0.25
N LEU A 87 -16.17 -4.01 0.65
CA LEU A 87 -15.97 -2.56 0.75
C LEU A 87 -15.04 -2.21 1.91
N GLU A 88 -15.23 -2.86 3.06
CA GLU A 88 -14.48 -2.63 4.29
C GLU A 88 -13.01 -3.02 4.16
N ILE A 89 -12.66 -3.92 3.24
CA ILE A 89 -11.27 -4.31 2.95
C ILE A 89 -10.71 -3.49 1.79
N ILE A 90 -11.46 -3.33 0.69
CA ILE A 90 -10.97 -2.68 -0.53
C ILE A 90 -10.78 -1.19 -0.33
N LEU A 91 -11.71 -0.52 0.35
CA LEU A 91 -11.66 0.93 0.53
C LEU A 91 -10.41 1.38 1.32
N PRO A 92 -10.14 0.87 2.53
CA PRO A 92 -8.92 1.24 3.25
C PRO A 92 -7.65 0.76 2.53
N GLY A 93 -7.67 -0.44 1.92
CA GLY A 93 -6.55 -0.90 1.09
C GLY A 93 -6.23 0.02 -0.11
N SER A 94 -7.26 0.57 -0.75
CA SER A 94 -7.12 1.56 -1.83
C SER A 94 -6.50 2.86 -1.31
N LEU A 95 -6.92 3.32 -0.12
CA LEU A 95 -6.35 4.50 0.53
C LEU A 95 -4.88 4.30 0.92
N VAL A 96 -4.52 3.11 1.43
CA VAL A 96 -3.11 2.75 1.67
C VAL A 96 -2.30 2.92 0.39
N GLY A 97 -2.79 2.38 -0.73
CA GLY A 97 -2.13 2.50 -2.03
C GLY A 97 -1.99 3.95 -2.50
N LEU A 98 -3.06 4.75 -2.40
CA LEU A 98 -3.07 6.17 -2.75
C LEU A 98 -2.05 6.98 -1.94
N LEU A 99 -2.10 6.85 -0.61
CA LEU A 99 -1.22 7.60 0.30
C LEU A 99 0.24 7.15 0.17
N THR A 100 0.47 5.86 -0.07
CA THR A 100 1.80 5.33 -0.36
C THR A 100 2.34 5.91 -1.67
N GLY A 101 1.51 6.01 -2.72
CA GLY A 101 1.87 6.67 -3.98
C GLY A 101 2.21 8.15 -3.79
N TYR A 102 1.40 8.87 -3.03
CA TYR A 102 1.64 10.28 -2.69
C TYR A 102 2.99 10.45 -1.98
N ALA A 103 3.22 9.69 -0.90
CA ALA A 103 4.44 9.77 -0.11
C ALA A 103 5.67 9.37 -0.92
N THR A 104 5.55 8.36 -1.79
CA THR A 104 6.62 7.91 -2.67
C THR A 104 7.08 9.01 -3.63
N ILE A 105 6.15 9.75 -4.24
CA ILE A 105 6.50 10.88 -5.13
C ILE A 105 7.02 12.06 -4.34
N ARG A 106 6.40 12.37 -3.19
CA ARG A 106 6.72 13.56 -2.39
C ARG A 106 8.07 13.45 -1.68
N PHE A 107 8.40 12.29 -1.13
CA PHE A 107 9.57 12.07 -0.28
C PHE A 107 10.64 11.18 -0.92
N GLY A 108 10.31 10.47 -2.01
CA GLY A 108 11.23 9.60 -2.72
C GLY A 108 12.04 10.33 -3.79
N ARG A 109 13.36 10.26 -3.68
CA ARG A 109 14.29 10.84 -4.67
C ARG A 109 14.38 9.93 -5.89
N ALA A 110 14.46 10.53 -7.08
CA ALA A 110 14.90 9.82 -8.28
C ALA A 110 16.34 9.34 -8.07
N PRO A 111 16.79 8.23 -8.69
CA PRO A 111 18.17 7.81 -8.62
C PRO A 111 19.09 8.96 -9.09
N SER A 112 20.03 9.39 -8.27
CA SER A 112 21.10 10.29 -8.69
C SER A 112 21.94 9.56 -9.74
N ALA A 113 22.15 10.17 -10.91
CA ALA A 113 22.98 9.63 -11.98
C ALA A 113 24.49 9.82 -11.66
N GLU A 114 24.94 9.43 -10.47
CA GLU A 114 26.28 9.73 -9.95
C GLU A 114 27.20 8.50 -9.94
N THR A 115 26.88 7.43 -10.68
CA THR A 115 27.71 6.21 -10.73
C THR A 115 27.94 5.72 -12.16
N ALA A 116 28.02 6.65 -13.10
CA ALA A 116 28.44 6.36 -14.48
C ALA A 116 29.31 7.52 -15.01
N SER A 117 30.51 7.65 -14.45
CA SER A 117 31.61 8.46 -14.99
C SER A 117 32.93 7.76 -14.72
#